data_AF-K9UVJ9-F1
#
_entry.id   AF-K9UVJ9-F1
#
_cell.length_a   1.000
_cell.length_b   1.000
_cell.length_c   1.000
_cell.angle_alpha   90.00
_cell.angle_beta   90.00
_cell.angle_gamma   90.00
#
_symmetry.space_group_name_H-M   'P 1'
#
loop_
_entity.id
_entity.type
_entity.pdbx_description
1 polymer ?
#
loop_
_entity_poly.entity_id
_entity_poly.type
_entity_poly.pdbx_seq_one_letter_code
_entity_poly.pdbx_strand_id
1 'polypeptide(L)'
;MNRQNLDNKLQELHSQLQDIELVDENKRQSLEKLMVDIQELLEQEEEEEAHKYKRLGEGLRESVVQFEATHPTAAMLMGQTIDMLVQMGI
;
A
#
# COMPACT_ATOMS: atom_id res chain seq x y z
N MET A 1 12.64 -1.13 11.49
CA MET A 1 11.31 -0.48 11.68
C MET A 1 10.34 -1.55 12.18
N ASN A 2 9.40 -1.22 13.06
CA ASN A 2 8.46 -2.20 13.63
C ASN A 2 7.14 -2.25 12.84
N ARG A 3 6.47 -3.40 12.83
CA ARG A 3 5.15 -3.65 12.21
C ARG A 3 4.10 -2.56 12.51
N GLN A 4 4.15 -2.00 13.72
CA GLN A 4 3.31 -0.87 14.14
C GLN A 4 3.53 0.43 13.36
N ASN A 5 4.74 0.70 12.86
CA ASN A 5 4.99 1.89 12.04
C ASN A 5 4.41 1.73 10.63
N LEU A 6 4.43 0.51 10.11
CA LEU A 6 3.83 0.19 8.82
C LEU A 6 2.31 0.30 8.90
N ASP A 7 1.71 -0.25 9.97
CA ASP A 7 0.27 -0.14 10.24
C ASP A 7 -0.19 1.32 10.32
N ASN A 8 0.53 2.17 11.06
CA ASN A 8 0.24 3.61 11.11
C ASN A 8 0.36 4.29 9.73
N LYS A 9 1.37 3.94 8.91
CA LYS A 9 1.50 4.49 7.56
C LYS A 9 0.39 4.03 6.63
N LEU A 10 -0.04 2.78 6.77
CA LEU A 10 -1.16 2.24 6.02
C LEU A 10 -2.45 2.96 6.41
N GLN A 11 -2.70 3.20 7.70
CA GLN A 11 -3.84 3.99 8.14
C GLN A 11 -3.79 5.44 7.62
N GLU A 12 -2.60 6.06 7.61
CA GLU A 12 -2.42 7.40 7.06
C GLU A 12 -2.68 7.44 5.55
N LEU A 13 -2.18 6.43 4.82
CA LEU A 13 -2.46 6.24 3.40
C LEU A 13 -3.96 6.03 3.16
N HIS A 14 -4.62 5.18 3.95
CA HIS A 14 -6.07 4.96 3.88
C HIS A 14 -6.84 6.26 4.06
N SER A 15 -6.50 7.03 5.09
CA SER A 15 -7.20 8.28 5.39
C SER A 15 -7.01 9.32 4.28
N GLN A 16 -5.81 9.42 3.70
CA GLN A 16 -5.57 10.34 2.58
C GLN A 16 -6.22 9.87 1.28
N LEU A 17 -6.34 8.57 1.07
CA LEU A 17 -7.10 8.00 -0.03
C LEU A 17 -8.60 8.20 0.13
N GLN A 18 -9.10 8.19 1.37
CA GLN A 18 -10.49 8.56 1.66
C GLN A 18 -10.81 10.00 1.26
N ASP A 19 -9.88 10.94 1.46
CA ASP A 19 -10.03 12.31 0.97
C ASP A 19 -10.02 12.39 -0.57
N ILE A 20 -9.33 11.46 -1.25
CA ILE A 20 -9.27 11.36 -2.71
C ILE A 20 -10.52 10.65 -3.28
N GLU A 21 -11.31 9.95 -2.45
CA GLU A 21 -12.50 9.15 -2.82
C GLU A 21 -13.55 9.89 -3.65
N LEU A 22 -13.61 11.22 -3.57
CA LEU A 22 -14.66 11.99 -4.24
C LEU A 22 -14.54 12.03 -5.77
N VAL A 23 -13.44 11.57 -6.35
CA VAL A 23 -13.11 11.86 -7.77
C VAL A 23 -12.95 10.61 -8.66
N ASP A 24 -12.58 9.43 -8.14
CA ASP A 24 -12.16 8.31 -9.02
C ASP A 24 -12.42 6.90 -8.43
N GLU A 25 -13.59 6.34 -8.71
CA GLU A 25 -14.10 5.09 -8.10
C GLU A 25 -13.36 3.81 -8.54
N ASN A 26 -12.85 3.76 -9.77
CA ASN A 26 -12.04 2.63 -10.25
C ASN A 26 -10.69 2.55 -9.52
N LYS A 27 -10.11 3.72 -9.26
CA LYS A 27 -8.85 3.85 -8.53
C LYS A 27 -9.02 3.48 -7.06
N ARG A 28 -10.16 3.84 -6.46
CA ARG A 28 -10.57 3.43 -5.11
C ARG A 28 -10.57 1.90 -4.95
N GLN A 29 -11.29 1.17 -5.81
CA GLN A 29 -11.39 -0.29 -5.67
C GLN A 29 -10.04 -1.00 -5.76
N SER A 30 -9.15 -0.50 -6.63
CA SER A 30 -7.82 -1.07 -6.80
C SER A 30 -6.96 -0.89 -5.54
N LEU A 31 -7.10 0.24 -4.87
CA LEU A 31 -6.38 0.57 -3.64
C LEU A 31 -6.96 -0.08 -2.38
N GLU A 32 -8.29 -0.12 -2.24
CA GLU A 32 -8.94 -0.84 -1.13
C GLU A 32 -8.52 -2.30 -1.15
N LYS A 33 -8.51 -2.93 -2.33
CA LYS A 33 -8.02 -4.30 -2.49
C LYS A 33 -6.56 -4.43 -2.06
N LEU A 34 -5.71 -3.52 -2.51
CA LEU A 34 -4.30 -3.51 -2.17
C LEU A 34 -4.06 -3.39 -0.67
N MET A 35 -4.86 -2.58 0.02
CA MET A 35 -4.78 -2.39 1.46
C MET A 35 -5.21 -3.62 2.25
N VAL A 36 -6.28 -4.28 1.82
CA VAL A 36 -6.72 -5.56 2.38
C VAL A 36 -5.62 -6.61 2.19
N ASP A 37 -5.04 -6.69 0.98
CA ASP A 37 -3.95 -7.63 0.70
C ASP A 37 -2.72 -7.37 1.61
N ILE A 38 -2.38 -6.10 1.92
CA ILE A 38 -1.31 -5.75 2.87
C ILE A 38 -1.67 -6.16 4.31
N GLN A 39 -2.90 -5.90 4.75
CA GLN A 39 -3.34 -6.26 6.11
C GLN A 39 -3.33 -7.79 6.31
N GLU A 40 -3.87 -8.53 5.34
CA GLU A 40 -3.85 -10.00 5.36
C GLU A 40 -2.41 -10.53 5.39
N LEU A 41 -1.50 -9.90 4.63
CA LEU A 41 -0.09 -10.26 4.66
C LEU A 41 0.55 -10.01 6.01
N LEU A 42 0.28 -8.85 6.61
CA LEU A 42 0.80 -8.55 7.92
C LEU A 42 0.28 -9.53 8.98
N GLU A 43 -0.96 -9.99 8.89
CA GLU A 43 -1.58 -10.93 9.83
C GLU A 43 -1.11 -12.39 9.68
N GLN A 44 -0.55 -12.79 8.53
CA GLN A 44 -0.13 -14.17 8.27
C GLN A 44 1.37 -14.37 8.53
N GLU A 45 1.76 -15.00 9.64
CA GLU A 45 3.16 -15.22 10.06
C GLU A 45 3.88 -16.43 9.41
N GLU A 46 3.31 -17.13 8.42
CA GLU A 46 3.84 -18.42 7.94
C GLU A 46 4.28 -18.40 6.46
N GLU A 47 5.60 -18.59 6.26
CA GLU A 47 6.44 -19.15 5.15
C GLU A 47 6.02 -19.06 3.65
N GLU A 48 4.75 -18.86 3.27
CA GLU A 48 4.29 -18.61 1.88
C GLU A 48 4.37 -17.13 1.46
N GLU A 49 4.97 -16.32 2.31
CA GLU A 49 4.89 -14.86 2.32
C GLU A 49 5.66 -14.15 1.19
N ALA A 50 6.89 -14.59 0.87
CA ALA A 50 7.77 -13.86 -0.04
C ALA A 50 7.19 -13.65 -1.46
N HIS A 51 6.40 -14.60 -1.95
CA HIS A 51 5.75 -14.48 -3.25
C HIS A 51 4.54 -13.54 -3.24
N LYS A 52 3.79 -13.50 -2.14
CA LYS A 52 2.67 -12.57 -1.97
C LYS A 52 3.18 -11.14 -1.79
N TYR A 53 4.22 -10.93 -1.00
CA TYR A 53 4.83 -9.61 -0.81
C TYR A 53 5.39 -9.02 -2.09
N LYS A 54 6.09 -9.83 -2.90
CA LYS A 54 6.60 -9.36 -4.19
C LYS A 54 5.48 -8.88 -5.11
N ARG A 55 4.38 -9.65 -5.20
CA ARG A 55 3.21 -9.29 -6.02
C ARG A 55 2.52 -8.04 -5.49
N LEU A 56 2.44 -7.89 -4.18
CA LEU A 56 1.88 -6.72 -3.51
C LEU A 56 2.71 -5.46 -3.77
N GLY A 57 4.03 -5.55 -3.62
CA GLY A 57 4.96 -4.46 -3.90
C GLY A 57 4.90 -4.03 -5.37
N GLU A 58 4.76 -4.98 -6.30
CA GLU A 58 4.53 -4.68 -7.72
C GLU A 58 3.20 -3.94 -7.94
N GLY A 59 2.10 -4.40 -7.34
CA GLY A 59 0.79 -3.74 -7.43
C GLY A 59 0.76 -2.33 -6.82
N LEU A 60 1.45 -2.13 -5.69
CA LEU A 60 1.67 -0.80 -5.12
C LEU A 60 2.46 0.10 -6.06
N ARG A 61 3.51 -0.42 -6.68
CA ARG A 61 4.37 0.35 -7.58
C ARG A 61 3.62 0.77 -8.85
N GLU A 62 2.80 -0.11 -9.41
CA GLU A 62 1.92 0.25 -10.52
C GLU A 62 0.90 1.32 -10.12
N SER A 63 0.32 1.19 -8.93
CA SER A 63 -0.62 2.19 -8.41
C SER A 63 0.07 3.54 -8.15
N VAL A 64 1.30 3.56 -7.63
CA VAL A 64 2.11 4.79 -7.49
C VAL A 64 2.21 5.51 -8.83
N VAL A 65 2.54 4.80 -9.92
CA VAL A 65 2.66 5.39 -11.26
C VAL A 65 1.33 5.96 -11.76
N GLN A 66 0.21 5.29 -11.48
CA GLN A 66 -1.13 5.76 -11.84
C GLN A 66 -1.56 7.00 -11.03
N PHE A 67 -1.13 7.07 -9.77
CA PHE A 67 -1.46 8.16 -8.86
C PHE A 67 -0.49 9.33 -8.94
N GLU A 68 0.75 9.15 -9.39
CA GLU A 68 1.77 10.21 -9.48
C GLU A 68 1.29 11.40 -10.32
N ALA A 69 0.56 11.14 -11.41
CA ALA A 69 0.03 12.17 -12.29
C ALA A 69 -1.22 12.91 -11.76
N THR A 70 -1.98 12.28 -10.85
CA THR A 70 -3.28 12.83 -10.39
C THR A 70 -3.26 13.26 -8.92
N HIS A 71 -2.50 12.56 -8.08
CA HIS A 71 -2.43 12.74 -6.63
C HIS A 71 -1.00 12.47 -6.14
N PRO A 72 -0.08 13.43 -6.30
CA PRO A 72 1.34 13.25 -5.97
C PRO A 72 1.58 12.95 -4.48
N THR A 73 0.71 13.44 -3.58
CA THR A 73 0.79 13.14 -2.15
C THR A 73 0.52 11.67 -1.86
N ALA A 74 -0.51 11.08 -2.49
CA ALA A 74 -0.82 9.66 -2.35
C ALA A 74 0.31 8.79 -2.92
N ALA A 75 0.84 9.13 -4.10
CA ALA A 75 1.97 8.44 -4.71
C ALA A 75 3.21 8.44 -3.79
N MET A 76 3.50 9.55 -3.10
CA MET A 76 4.58 9.62 -2.13
C MET A 76 4.41 8.66 -0.95
N LEU A 77 3.21 8.60 -0.36
CA LEU A 77 2.93 7.74 0.81
C LEU A 77 2.96 6.26 0.44
N MET A 78 2.45 5.93 -0.74
CA MET A 78 2.55 4.58 -1.30
C MET A 78 4.02 4.19 -1.50
N GLY A 79 4.85 5.08 -2.06
CA GLY A 79 6.29 4.88 -2.20
C GLY A 79 6.98 4.63 -0.85
N GLN A 80 6.67 5.44 0.17
CA GLN A 80 7.20 5.24 1.52
C GLN A 80 6.76 3.89 2.13
N THR A 81 5.55 3.44 1.84
CA THR A 81 5.05 2.13 2.29
C THR A 81 5.83 0.98 1.64
N ILE A 82 6.11 1.07 0.33
CA ILE A 82 6.96 0.11 -0.40
C ILE A 82 8.37 0.08 0.21
N ASP A 83 8.97 1.25 0.46
CA ASP A 83 10.31 1.33 1.04
C ASP A 83 10.36 0.68 2.44
N MET A 84 9.29 0.81 3.24
CA MET A 84 9.19 0.16 4.54
C MET A 84 9.05 -1.36 4.45
N LEU A 85 8.25 -1.86 3.50
CA LEU A 85 8.13 -3.29 3.23
C LEU A 85 9.50 -3.87 2.83
N VAL A 86 10.17 -3.24 1.86
CA VAL A 86 11.52 -3.64 1.41
C VAL A 86 12.53 -3.60 2.56
N GLN A 87 12.47 -2.58 3.41
CA GLN A 87 13.36 -2.47 4.58
C GLN A 87 13.10 -3.55 5.63
N MET A 88 11.89 -4.10 5.69
CA MET A 88 11.54 -5.23 6.56
C MET A 88 11.96 -6.59 5.98
N GLY A 89 12.47 -6.63 4.74
CA GLY A 89 12.91 -7.86 4.09
C GLY A 89 11.75 -8.72 3.59
N ILE A 90 10.58 -8.12 3.44
CA ILE A 90 9.34 -8.71 2.93
C ILE A 90 8.99 -8.05 1.60
#